data_AF-A0A511D6M4-F1
#
_entry.id   AF-A0A511D6M4-F1
#
_cell.length_a   1.000
_cell.length_b   1.000
_cell.length_c   1.000
_cell.angle_alpha   90.00
_cell.angle_beta   90.00
_cell.angle_gamma   90.00
#
_symmetry.space_group_name_H-M   'P 1'
#
loop_
_entity.id
_entity.type
_entity.pdbx_description
1 polymer ?
#
loop_
_entity_poly.entity_id
_entity_poly.type
_entity_poly.pdbx_seq_one_letter_code
_entity_poly.pdbx_strand_id
1 'polypeptide(L)'
;MAGDGTDTFHITFEFPDGSEHTVTTDRDEYVLAAARRAGLDLPSRCEVGWDLTCAVRVLDGELDHTDAQRYFPADQQAGFALICRATPRADLRLRTHQAIAMRDHRLAHRLPTPYGV
;
A
#
# COMPACT_ATOMS: atom_id res chain seq x y z
N MET A 1 -5.65 -29.54 -5.03
CA MET A 1 -6.53 -29.38 -3.86
C MET A 1 -7.41 -28.19 -4.15
N ALA A 2 -8.73 -28.41 -4.16
CA ALA A 2 -9.77 -27.43 -4.51
C ALA A 2 -9.79 -26.28 -3.49
N GLY A 3 -10.13 -25.09 -3.99
CA GLY A 3 -10.03 -23.80 -3.32
C GLY A 3 -10.69 -22.77 -4.23
N ASP A 4 -11.99 -22.98 -4.43
CA ASP A 4 -12.82 -22.33 -5.42
C ASP A 4 -13.35 -21.05 -4.77
N GLY A 5 -12.78 -19.91 -5.15
CA GLY A 5 -13.14 -18.61 -4.62
C GLY A 5 -12.05 -17.59 -4.87
N THR A 6 -11.94 -17.11 -6.11
CA THR A 6 -11.12 -15.94 -6.42
C THR A 6 -11.80 -14.74 -5.78
N ASP A 7 -11.47 -14.45 -4.51
CA ASP A 7 -11.88 -13.19 -3.88
C ASP A 7 -11.14 -12.06 -4.59
N THR A 8 -11.82 -11.50 -5.58
CA THR A 8 -11.37 -10.33 -6.33
C THR A 8 -11.81 -9.07 -5.61
N PHE A 9 -10.88 -8.14 -5.44
CA PHE A 9 -11.13 -6.83 -4.83
C PHE A 9 -10.90 -5.71 -5.83
N HIS A 10 -11.54 -4.57 -5.59
CA HIS A 10 -11.35 -3.33 -6.32
C HIS A 10 -10.45 -2.38 -5.53
N ILE A 11 -9.44 -1.82 -6.19
CA ILE A 11 -8.53 -0.84 -5.58
C ILE A 11 -8.63 0.45 -6.37
N THR A 12 -9.15 1.49 -5.74
CA THR A 12 -9.17 2.85 -6.28
C THR A 12 -7.96 3.62 -5.74
N PHE A 13 -7.10 4.08 -6.66
CA PHE A 13 -5.95 4.94 -6.37
C PHE A 13 -6.29 6.40 -6.64
N GLU A 14 -6.21 7.26 -5.62
CA GLU A 14 -6.27 8.72 -5.74
C GLU A 14 -4.86 9.28 -5.95
N PHE A 15 -4.64 9.97 -7.06
CA PHE A 15 -3.36 10.61 -7.42
C PHE A 15 -3.30 12.08 -6.95
N PRO A 16 -2.09 12.66 -6.82
CA PRO A 16 -1.94 14.04 -6.34
C PRO A 16 -2.58 15.11 -7.24
N ASP A 17 -2.77 14.81 -8.52
CA ASP A 17 -3.45 15.68 -9.49
C ASP A 17 -4.98 15.60 -9.39
N GLY A 18 -5.52 14.76 -8.51
CA GLY A 18 -6.94 14.53 -8.31
C GLY A 18 -7.54 13.46 -9.24
N SER A 19 -6.74 12.82 -10.10
CA SER A 19 -7.20 11.68 -10.90
C SER A 19 -7.39 10.43 -10.03
N GLU A 20 -8.36 9.60 -10.42
CA GLU A 20 -8.62 8.31 -9.78
C GLU A 20 -8.51 7.18 -10.79
N HIS A 21 -7.86 6.09 -10.40
CA HIS A 21 -7.76 4.87 -11.21
C HIS A 21 -8.18 3.66 -10.38
N THR A 22 -9.16 2.92 -10.87
CA THR A 22 -9.63 1.69 -10.22
C THR A 22 -9.11 0.48 -10.98
N VAL A 23 -8.53 -0.47 -10.25
CA VAL A 23 -8.02 -1.74 -10.78
C VAL A 23 -8.63 -2.90 -10.01
N THR A 24 -8.70 -4.07 -10.64
CA THR A 24 -9.08 -5.32 -9.97
C THR A 24 -7.84 -6.10 -9.59
N THR A 25 -7.90 -6.80 -8.46
CA THR A 25 -6.81 -7.64 -7.95
C THR A 25 -7.36 -8.88 -7.27
N ASP A 26 -6.57 -9.93 -7.23
CA ASP A 26 -6.90 -11.13 -6.46
C ASP A 26 -6.40 -10.98 -5.02
N ARG A 27 -7.06 -11.67 -4.07
CA ARG A 27 -6.68 -11.68 -2.65
C ARG A 27 -5.19 -11.92 -2.38
N ASP A 28 -4.52 -12.71 -3.22
CA ASP A 28 -3.11 -13.10 -3.03
C ASP A 28 -2.13 -12.23 -3.85
N GLU A 29 -2.62 -11.26 -4.62
CA GLU A 29 -1.79 -10.35 -5.40
C GLU A 29 -1.42 -9.12 -4.57
N TYR A 30 -0.15 -8.71 -4.62
CA TYR A 30 0.27 -7.47 -3.96
C TYR A 30 -0.30 -6.25 -4.68
N VAL A 31 -0.72 -5.25 -3.90
CA VAL A 31 -1.31 -4.01 -4.42
C VAL A 31 -0.40 -3.31 -5.43
N LEU A 32 0.92 -3.26 -5.19
CA LEU A 32 1.86 -2.69 -6.16
C LEU A 32 1.91 -3.48 -7.48
N ALA A 33 1.82 -4.81 -7.42
CA ALA A 33 1.82 -5.66 -8.60
C ALA A 33 0.53 -5.45 -9.42
N ALA A 34 -0.62 -5.37 -8.75
CA ALA A 34 -1.90 -5.08 -9.38
C ALA A 34 -1.90 -3.71 -10.09
N ALA A 35 -1.36 -2.67 -9.43
CA ALA A 35 -1.23 -1.34 -10.02
C ALA A 35 -0.36 -1.37 -11.30
N ARG A 36 0.82 -2.00 -11.22
CA ARG A 36 1.73 -2.13 -12.37
C ARG A 36 1.14 -2.92 -13.52
N ARG A 37 0.42 -4.01 -13.23
CA ARG A 37 -0.30 -4.81 -14.23
C ARG A 37 -1.35 -3.99 -14.97
N ALA A 38 -1.98 -3.04 -14.28
CA ALA A 38 -2.92 -2.09 -14.88
C ALA A 38 -2.26 -0.89 -15.58
N GLY A 39 -0.92 -0.83 -15.64
CA GLY A 39 -0.18 0.25 -16.27
C GLY A 39 -0.02 1.51 -15.40
N LEU A 40 -0.32 1.43 -14.10
CA LEU A 40 -0.11 2.52 -13.16
C LEU A 40 1.34 2.48 -12.64
N ASP A 41 2.06 3.58 -12.84
CA ASP A 41 3.40 3.75 -12.29
C ASP A 41 3.31 4.39 -10.90
N LEU A 42 3.56 3.57 -9.87
CA LEU A 42 3.58 4.02 -8.48
C LEU A 42 5.00 3.97 -7.93
N PRO A 43 5.40 5.00 -7.15
CA PRO A 43 6.75 5.09 -6.62
C PRO A 43 7.08 3.88 -5.74
N SER A 44 8.22 3.26 -5.98
CA SER A 44 8.70 2.09 -5.23
C SER A 44 10.21 1.95 -5.41
N ARG A 45 10.90 1.36 -4.42
CA ARG A 45 12.36 1.17 -4.49
C ARG A 45 12.85 -0.14 -3.88
N CYS A 46 12.59 -0.40 -2.60
CA CYS A 46 13.12 -1.60 -1.94
C CYS A 46 12.30 -2.87 -2.22
N GLU A 47 10.98 -2.71 -2.44
CA GLU A 47 10.01 -3.79 -2.69
C GLU A 47 10.00 -4.94 -1.66
N VAL A 48 10.53 -4.69 -0.46
CA VAL A 48 10.54 -5.65 0.67
C VAL A 48 9.72 -5.16 1.87
N GLY A 49 8.97 -4.06 1.72
CA GLY A 49 8.14 -3.51 2.79
C GLY A 49 8.95 -2.93 3.95
N TRP A 50 9.99 -2.15 3.64
CA TRP A 50 10.87 -1.52 4.61
C TRP A 50 11.00 -0.01 4.38
N ASP A 51 11.31 0.41 3.15
CA ASP A 51 11.34 1.83 2.79
C ASP A 51 9.94 2.44 2.67
N LEU A 52 9.91 3.77 2.55
CA LEU A 52 8.66 4.54 2.54
C LEU A 52 8.24 4.98 1.14
N THR A 53 9.03 4.66 0.10
CA THR A 53 8.78 5.15 -1.26
C THR A 53 7.43 4.68 -1.80
N CYS A 54 7.01 3.45 -1.45
CA CYS A 54 5.70 2.89 -1.79
C CYS A 54 4.58 3.22 -0.80
N ALA A 55 4.76 4.24 0.05
CA ALA A 55 3.75 4.58 1.03
C ALA A 55 2.50 5.19 0.40
N VAL A 56 1.35 4.72 0.86
CA VAL A 56 0.03 5.27 0.57
C VAL A 56 -0.72 5.57 1.87
N ARG A 57 -1.82 6.31 1.77
CA ARG A 57 -2.81 6.46 2.83
C ARG A 57 -4.02 5.61 2.49
N VAL A 58 -4.44 4.76 3.42
CA VAL A 58 -5.71 4.04 3.35
C VAL A 58 -6.83 5.00 3.74
N LEU A 59 -7.74 5.24 2.80
CA LEU A 59 -8.94 6.05 3.00
C LEU A 59 -10.14 5.17 3.34
N ASP A 60 -10.19 3.97 2.74
CA ASP A 60 -11.18 2.94 3.01
C ASP A 60 -10.60 1.55 2.75
N GLY A 61 -11.12 0.56 3.47
CA GLY A 61 -10.69 -0.84 3.39
C GLY A 61 -9.51 -1.21 4.30
N GLU A 62 -9.02 -2.44 4.13
CA GLU A 62 -7.96 -3.03 4.96
C GLU A 62 -6.95 -3.83 4.13
N LEU A 63 -5.68 -3.74 4.53
CA LEU A 63 -4.53 -4.39 3.91
C LEU A 63 -3.85 -5.31 4.92
N ASP A 64 -3.30 -6.42 4.43
CA ASP A 64 -2.42 -7.27 5.20
C ASP A 64 -0.95 -7.04 4.82
N HIS A 65 -0.14 -6.72 5.83
CA HIS A 65 1.30 -6.45 5.72
C HIS A 65 2.16 -7.57 6.32
N THR A 66 1.64 -8.79 6.50
CA THR A 66 2.38 -9.95 7.04
C THR A 66 3.70 -10.20 6.29
N ASP A 67 3.73 -9.89 4.99
CA ASP A 67 4.88 -10.07 4.11
C ASP A 67 5.87 -8.88 4.08
N ALA A 68 5.58 -7.80 4.81
CA ALA A 68 6.44 -6.63 4.89
C ALA A 68 7.54 -6.82 5.96
N GLN A 69 8.79 -6.52 5.60
CA GLN A 69 9.92 -6.70 6.51
C GLN A 69 9.87 -5.77 7.75
N ARG A 70 9.34 -4.56 7.58
CA ARG A 70 9.19 -3.54 8.64
C ARG A 70 7.94 -2.68 8.43
N TYR A 71 6.84 -3.14 8.99
CA TYR A 71 5.60 -2.39 9.13
C TYR A 71 5.15 -2.37 10.60
N PHE A 72 4.68 -1.22 11.08
CA PHE A 72 4.40 -1.00 12.49
C PHE A 72 2.91 -0.77 12.75
N PRO A 73 2.37 -1.18 13.91
CA PRO A 73 0.98 -0.90 14.26
C PRO A 73 0.63 0.59 14.26
N ALA A 74 1.59 1.47 14.58
CA ALA A 74 1.37 2.92 14.52
C ALA A 74 1.11 3.41 13.08
N ASP A 75 1.78 2.82 12.08
CA ASP A 75 1.55 3.16 10.67
C ASP A 75 0.10 2.80 10.29
N GLN A 76 -0.35 1.59 10.65
CA GLN A 76 -1.70 1.11 10.38
C GLN A 76 -2.77 1.95 11.07
N GLN A 77 -2.58 2.28 12.36
CA GLN A 77 -3.50 3.12 13.13
C GLN A 77 -3.59 4.53 12.56
N ALA A 78 -2.48 5.03 12.03
CA ALA A 78 -2.46 6.27 11.29
C ALA A 78 -2.89 6.11 9.84
N GLY A 79 -3.42 4.97 9.40
CA GLY A 79 -3.91 4.75 8.04
C GLY A 79 -2.84 4.84 6.95
N PHE A 80 -1.56 4.63 7.27
CA PHE A 80 -0.50 4.48 6.27
C PHE A 80 -0.31 3.02 5.90
N ALA A 81 0.10 2.74 4.66
CA ALA A 81 0.39 1.38 4.20
C ALA A 81 1.56 1.36 3.22
N LEU A 82 2.33 0.26 3.21
CA LEU A 82 3.39 -0.01 2.23
C LEU A 82 2.89 -1.02 1.18
N ILE A 83 2.55 -0.57 -0.03
CA ILE A 83 1.81 -1.40 -1.00
C ILE A 83 2.67 -2.46 -1.73
N CYS A 84 3.99 -2.42 -1.59
CA CYS A 84 4.89 -3.35 -2.29
C CYS A 84 4.85 -4.79 -1.75
N ARG A 85 4.42 -4.97 -0.49
CA ARG A 85 4.30 -6.26 0.20
C ARG A 85 2.99 -6.34 0.97
N ALA A 86 1.94 -5.73 0.43
CA ALA A 86 0.62 -5.72 1.04
C ALA A 86 -0.42 -6.35 0.12
N THR A 87 -1.28 -7.20 0.68
CA THR A 87 -2.41 -7.83 -0.01
C THR A 87 -3.73 -7.26 0.50
N PRO A 88 -4.77 -7.16 -0.33
CA PRO A 88 -6.07 -6.65 0.08
C PRO A 88 -6.83 -7.63 0.98
N ARG A 89 -7.58 -7.09 1.95
CA ARG A 89 -8.57 -7.84 2.76
C ARG A 89 -10.01 -7.37 2.52
N ALA A 90 -10.18 -6.27 1.78
CA ALA A 90 -11.44 -5.71 1.32
C ALA A 90 -11.19 -4.88 0.05
N ASP A 91 -12.24 -4.31 -0.54
CA ASP A 91 -12.10 -3.22 -1.51
C ASP A 91 -11.37 -2.04 -0.85
N LEU A 92 -10.53 -1.35 -1.61
CA LEU A 92 -9.61 -0.34 -1.11
C LEU A 92 -9.79 1.00 -1.80
N ARG A 93 -9.70 2.08 -1.01
CA ARG A 93 -9.45 3.44 -1.52
C ARG A 93 -8.14 3.94 -0.95
N LEU A 94 -7.18 4.23 -1.82
CA LEU A 94 -5.81 4.54 -1.44
C LEU A 94 -5.38 5.89 -2.02
N ARG A 95 -4.91 6.81 -1.17
CA ARG A 95 -4.20 8.01 -1.63
C ARG A 95 -2.73 7.72 -1.83
N THR A 96 -2.25 7.94 -3.04
CA THR A 96 -0.88 7.64 -3.46
C THR A 96 0.12 8.72 -3.00
N HIS A 97 1.42 8.48 -3.20
CA HIS A 97 2.51 9.45 -2.97
C HIS A 97 2.61 9.96 -1.52
N GLN A 98 2.41 9.09 -0.54
CA GLN A 98 2.38 9.48 0.88
C GLN A 98 3.71 9.23 1.61
N ALA A 99 4.81 9.07 0.87
CA ALA A 99 6.14 8.80 1.43
C ALA A 99 6.60 9.86 2.45
N ILE A 100 6.41 11.14 2.13
CA ILE A 100 6.78 12.26 3.01
C ILE A 100 5.91 12.25 4.27
N ALA A 101 4.60 12.13 4.11
CA ALA A 101 3.66 12.12 5.23
C ALA A 101 3.89 10.93 6.19
N MET A 102 4.14 9.74 5.64
CA MET A 102 4.45 8.55 6.44
C MET A 102 5.81 8.68 7.15
N ARG A 103 6.80 9.32 6.50
CA ARG A 103 8.09 9.62 7.12
C ARG A 103 7.92 10.53 8.34
N ASP A 104 7.19 11.63 8.18
CA ASP A 104 6.97 12.58 9.27
C ASP A 104 6.19 11.94 10.43
N HIS A 105 5.21 11.09 10.11
CA HIS A 105 4.54 10.24 11.10
C HIS A 105 5.55 9.35 11.84
N ARG A 106 6.34 8.54 11.13
CA ARG A 106 7.32 7.66 11.78
C ARG A 106 8.33 8.43 12.63
N LEU A 107 8.80 9.60 12.20
CA LEU A 107 9.66 10.47 13.01
C LEU A 107 8.97 10.92 14.30
N ALA A 108 7.72 11.36 14.23
CA ALA A 108 6.93 11.76 15.40
C ALA A 108 6.74 10.61 16.41
N HIS A 109 6.70 9.37 15.92
CA HIS A 109 6.58 8.15 16.74
C HIS A 109 7.92 7.47 17.05
N ARG A 110 9.06 8.10 16.73
CA ARG A 110 10.42 7.55 16.92
C ARG A 110 10.63 6.19 16.24
N LEU A 111 9.98 5.97 15.11
CA LEU A 111 10.12 4.79 14.27
C LEU A 111 11.18 4.98 13.18
N PRO A 112 11.81 3.90 12.69
CA PRO A 112 12.80 3.99 11.62
C PRO A 112 12.20 4.56 10.32
N THR A 113 12.92 5.53 9.73
CA THR A 113 12.63 6.10 8.41
C THR A 113 13.78 5.81 7.44
N PRO A 114 13.92 4.54 7.02
CA PRO A 114 15.00 4.13 6.14
C PRO A 114 14.83 4.73 4.75
N TYR A 115 15.91 5.34 4.26
CA TYR A 115 15.99 6.13 3.02
C TYR A 115 14.98 7.29 3.01
N GLY A 116 15.50 8.51 3.26
CA GLY A 116 14.74 9.74 3.09
C GLY A 116 14.34 9.92 1.62
N VAL A 117 13.13 10.44 1.43
CA VAL A 117 12.57 10.90 0.15
C VAL A 117 13.47 11.91 -0.54
#